data_AF-A0A1F6TY61-F1
#
_entry.id   AF-A0A1F6TY61-F1
#
_cell.length_a   1.000
_cell.length_b   1.000
_cell.length_c   1.000
_cell.angle_alpha   90.00
_cell.angle_beta   90.00
_cell.angle_gamma   90.00
#
_symmetry.space_group_name_H-M   'P 1'
#
loop_
_entity.id
_entity.type
_entity.pdbx_description
1 polymer ?
#
loop_
_entity_poly.entity_id
_entity_poly.type
_entity_poly.pdbx_seq_one_letter_code
_entity_poly.pdbx_strand_id
1 'polypeptide(L)'
;MNAPKIQTAIPHRRYQFGEYTGVVLGEIESGDDVKYQYILALVREGKSRPAFYVTAEKNPRHRAQEGSHRLRVITHGLDEEISCSDAWGELDAFCAEAFTVAARVLGLSDERPVPVA
;
A
#
# COMPACT_ATOMS: atom_id res chain seq x y z
N MET A 1 -10.56 -2.03 -11.36
CA MET A 1 -9.49 -1.76 -10.38
C MET A 1 -8.21 -1.47 -11.15
N ASN A 2 -7.60 -0.33 -10.91
CA ASN A 2 -6.29 0.02 -11.49
C ASN A 2 -5.16 -0.57 -10.64
N ALA A 3 -5.14 -1.89 -10.49
CA ALA A 3 -4.15 -2.55 -9.65
C ALA A 3 -2.72 -2.28 -10.17
N PRO A 4 -1.73 -2.09 -9.28
CA PRO A 4 -0.33 -1.91 -9.68
C PRO A 4 0.16 -3.04 -10.59
N LYS A 5 0.84 -2.70 -11.69
CA LYS A 5 1.37 -3.70 -12.65
C LYS A 5 2.74 -4.23 -12.24
N ILE A 6 2.81 -4.87 -11.09
CA ILE A 6 4.07 -5.39 -10.51
C ILE A 6 4.67 -6.47 -11.42
N GLN A 7 5.91 -6.27 -11.87
CA GLN A 7 6.70 -7.26 -12.58
C GLN A 7 7.56 -8.07 -11.60
N THR A 8 8.28 -7.37 -10.72
CA THR A 8 9.08 -7.96 -9.64
C THR A 8 8.95 -7.13 -8.37
N ALA A 9 9.08 -7.77 -7.21
CA ALA A 9 9.10 -7.10 -5.91
C ALA A 9 9.65 -8.02 -4.82
N ILE A 10 10.20 -7.44 -3.76
CA ILE A 10 10.67 -8.14 -2.56
C ILE A 10 9.63 -7.99 -1.44
N PRO A 11 9.11 -9.10 -0.87
CA PRO A 11 8.29 -9.04 0.32
C PRO A 11 9.13 -8.66 1.55
N HIS A 12 8.86 -7.50 2.14
CA HIS A 12 9.54 -7.07 3.37
C HIS A 12 8.83 -7.56 4.63
N ARG A 13 7.48 -7.51 4.64
CA ARG A 13 6.68 -7.86 5.82
C ARG A 13 5.37 -8.52 5.45
N ARG A 14 4.88 -9.38 6.33
CA ARG A 14 3.58 -10.03 6.22
C ARG A 14 2.78 -9.76 7.48
N TYR A 15 1.48 -9.61 7.32
CA TYR A 15 0.56 -9.31 8.41
C TYR A 15 -0.75 -10.09 8.26
N GLN A 16 -1.35 -10.44 9.39
CA GLN A 16 -2.77 -10.76 9.48
C GLN A 16 -3.53 -9.50 9.91
N PHE A 17 -4.65 -9.19 9.26
CA PHE A 17 -5.46 -8.01 9.54
C PHE A 17 -6.94 -8.34 9.36
N GLY A 18 -7.62 -8.70 10.46
CA GLY A 18 -8.97 -9.27 10.41
C GLY A 18 -9.03 -10.49 9.49
N GLU A 19 -9.94 -10.47 8.51
CA GLU A 19 -10.08 -11.50 7.46
C GLU A 19 -9.11 -11.32 6.27
N TYR A 20 -8.11 -10.45 6.38
CA TYR A 20 -7.14 -10.18 5.32
C TYR A 20 -5.75 -10.62 5.71
N THR A 21 -5.02 -11.17 4.75
CA THR A 21 -3.57 -11.30 4.81
C THR A 21 -2.95 -10.15 4.01
N GLY A 22 -2.07 -9.39 4.65
CA GLY A 22 -1.35 -8.29 4.06
C GLY A 22 0.11 -8.61 3.79
N VAL A 23 0.61 -8.21 2.62
CA VAL A 23 2.04 -8.26 2.29
C VAL A 23 2.50 -6.86 1.92
N VAL A 24 3.55 -6.40 2.59
CA VAL A 24 4.25 -5.16 2.24
C VAL A 24 5.42 -5.51 1.34
N LEU A 25 5.35 -4.99 0.12
CA LEU A 25 6.32 -5.16 -0.95
C LEU A 25 7.20 -3.91 -1.06
N GLY A 26 8.45 -4.09 -1.41
CA GLY A 26 9.44 -3.05 -1.71
C GLY A 26 10.36 -3.54 -2.83
N GLU A 27 11.31 -2.70 -3.23
CA GLU A 27 12.19 -2.98 -4.39
C GLU A 27 11.36 -3.38 -5.63
N ILE A 28 10.36 -2.56 -5.93
CA ILE A 28 9.32 -2.88 -6.90
C ILE A 28 9.74 -2.42 -8.29
N GLU A 29 9.74 -3.37 -9.23
CA GLU A 29 9.70 -3.07 -10.66
C GLU A 29 8.26 -3.13 -11.14
N SER A 30 7.79 -2.02 -11.70
CA SER A 30 6.45 -1.91 -12.25
C SER A 30 6.48 -1.84 -13.77
N GLY A 31 5.50 -2.50 -14.39
CA GLY A 31 5.22 -2.40 -15.83
C GLY A 31 4.33 -1.21 -16.19
N ASP A 32 3.98 -0.36 -15.22
CA ASP A 32 3.41 0.97 -15.44
C ASP A 32 4.45 2.07 -15.16
N ASP A 33 4.12 3.32 -15.51
CA ASP A 33 5.01 4.47 -15.32
C ASP A 33 5.07 4.96 -13.85
N VAL A 34 4.54 4.20 -12.90
CA VAL A 34 4.52 4.57 -11.48
C VAL A 34 5.75 4.02 -10.77
N LYS A 35 6.44 4.90 -10.05
CA LYS A 35 7.60 4.54 -9.23
C LYS A 35 7.17 4.25 -7.80
N TYR A 36 6.86 2.99 -7.51
CA TYR A 36 6.49 2.56 -6.17
C TYR A 36 7.71 2.43 -5.26
N GLN A 37 7.62 3.02 -4.08
CA GLN A 37 8.56 2.80 -2.99
C GLN A 37 8.12 1.58 -2.16
N TYR A 38 6.84 1.54 -1.78
CA TYR A 38 6.21 0.42 -1.10
C TYR A 38 4.79 0.18 -1.59
N ILE A 39 4.34 -1.07 -1.50
CA ILE A 39 2.94 -1.46 -1.74
C ILE A 39 2.50 -2.38 -0.61
N LEU A 40 1.42 -2.04 0.09
CA LEU A 40 0.65 -2.97 0.89
C LEU A 40 -0.41 -3.60 0.00
N ALA A 41 -0.34 -4.91 -0.19
CA ALA A 41 -1.37 -5.68 -0.89
C ALA A 41 -2.14 -6.54 0.12
N LEU A 42 -3.46 -6.34 0.21
CA LEU A 42 -4.33 -7.13 1.07
C LEU A 42 -5.13 -8.14 0.26
N VAL A 43 -5.02 -9.41 0.65
CA VAL A 43 -5.77 -10.53 0.11
C VAL A 43 -6.78 -10.97 1.15
N ARG A 44 -8.06 -10.98 0.79
CA ARG A 44 -9.10 -11.52 1.67
C ARG A 44 -8.95 -13.04 1.79
N GLU A 45 -9.20 -13.58 2.96
CA GLU A 45 -9.17 -15.03 3.21
C GLU A 45 -10.03 -15.80 2.19
N GLY A 46 -9.53 -16.95 1.75
CA GLY A 46 -10.16 -17.76 0.70
C GLY A 46 -10.07 -17.18 -0.72
N LYS A 47 -9.39 -16.04 -0.92
CA LYS A 47 -9.06 -15.48 -2.23
C LYS A 47 -7.57 -15.65 -2.55
N SER A 48 -7.26 -15.68 -3.84
CA SER A 48 -5.89 -15.80 -4.35
C SER A 48 -5.32 -14.50 -4.90
N ARG A 49 -6.14 -13.45 -5.03
CA ARG A 49 -5.75 -12.16 -5.60
C ARG A 49 -6.02 -11.03 -4.61
N PRO A 50 -5.13 -10.02 -4.52
CA PRO A 50 -5.39 -8.88 -3.65
C PRO A 50 -6.55 -8.05 -4.19
N ALA A 51 -7.38 -7.57 -3.27
CA ALA A 51 -8.57 -6.76 -3.58
C ALA A 51 -8.42 -5.31 -3.10
N PHE A 52 -7.34 -5.00 -2.41
CA PHE A 52 -7.07 -3.70 -1.83
C PHE A 52 -5.57 -3.45 -1.81
N TYR A 53 -5.17 -2.25 -2.25
CA TYR A 53 -3.79 -1.81 -2.24
C TYR A 53 -3.68 -0.45 -1.58
N VAL A 54 -2.60 -0.27 -0.82
CA VAL A 54 -2.08 1.06 -0.47
C VAL A 54 -0.70 1.19 -1.06
N THR A 55 -0.42 2.30 -1.74
CA THR A 55 0.83 2.51 -2.45
C THR A 55 1.53 3.76 -1.92
N ALA A 56 2.83 3.69 -1.71
CA ALA A 56 3.71 4.85 -1.59
C ALA A 56 4.38 5.07 -2.94
N GLU A 57 4.01 6.13 -3.64
CA GLU A 57 4.49 6.45 -4.99
C GLU A 57 5.42 7.65 -4.94
N LYS A 58 6.59 7.55 -5.57
CA LYS A 58 7.50 8.70 -5.67
C LYS A 58 6.83 9.82 -6.44
N ASN A 59 6.93 11.03 -5.89
CA ASN A 59 6.45 12.21 -6.57
C ASN A 59 7.39 12.58 -7.72
N PRO A 60 6.82 12.96 -8.88
CA PRO A 60 7.62 13.53 -9.94
C PRO A 60 8.22 14.86 -9.49
N ARG A 61 9.35 15.25 -10.08
CA ARG A 61 10.11 16.45 -9.68
C ARG A 61 9.27 17.71 -9.56
N HIS A 62 8.24 17.88 -10.40
CA HIS A 62 7.37 19.07 -10.37
C HIS A 62 6.46 19.14 -9.13
N ARG A 63 6.24 18.03 -8.41
CA ARG A 63 5.48 17.97 -7.14
C ARG A 63 6.35 17.72 -5.91
N ALA A 64 7.67 17.84 -6.04
CA ALA A 64 8.58 17.58 -4.92
C ALA A 64 8.32 18.48 -3.69
N GLN A 65 7.72 19.66 -3.88
CA GLN A 65 7.37 20.58 -2.79
C GLN A 65 6.20 20.08 -1.92
N GLU A 66 5.40 19.15 -2.41
CA GLU A 66 4.28 18.53 -1.66
C GLU A 66 4.75 17.35 -0.79
N GLY A 67 6.02 16.97 -0.92
CA GLY A 67 6.62 15.76 -0.34
C GLY A 67 7.20 14.85 -1.43
N SER A 68 8.15 14.00 -1.06
CA SER A 68 8.84 13.08 -1.96
C SER A 68 7.98 11.89 -2.38
N HIS A 69 6.92 11.57 -1.63
CA HIS A 69 6.03 10.46 -1.89
C HIS A 69 4.57 10.86 -1.67
N ARG A 70 3.68 10.22 -2.42
CA ARG A 70 2.23 10.28 -2.23
C ARG A 70 1.70 8.90 -1.83
N LEU A 71 0.74 8.89 -0.93
CA LEU A 71 0.02 7.70 -0.50
C LEU A 71 -1.29 7.61 -1.28
N ARG A 72 -1.54 6.47 -1.92
CA ARG A 72 -2.77 6.23 -2.69
C ARG A 72 -3.42 4.91 -2.29
N VAL A 73 -4.75 4.88 -2.33
CA VAL A 73 -5.57 3.69 -2.08
C VAL A 73 -6.21 3.25 -3.37
N ILE A 74 -6.08 1.97 -3.69
CA ILE A 74 -6.63 1.38 -4.90
C ILE A 74 -7.48 0.16 -4.51
N THR A 75 -8.75 0.22 -4.88
CA THR A 75 -9.74 -0.85 -4.71
C THR A 75 -10.56 -1.04 -5.99
N HIS A 76 -11.59 -1.89 -5.95
CA HIS A 76 -12.51 -2.03 -7.09
C HIS A 76 -13.33 -0.76 -7.36
N GLY A 77 -13.63 0.04 -6.33
CA GLY A 77 -14.50 1.23 -6.43
C GLY A 77 -13.84 2.55 -6.01
N LEU A 78 -12.58 2.52 -5.57
CA LEU A 78 -11.84 3.69 -5.10
C LEU A 78 -10.44 3.67 -5.69
N ASP A 79 -9.98 4.80 -6.19
CA ASP A 79 -8.61 5.04 -6.65
C ASP A 79 -8.26 6.50 -6.33
N GLU A 80 -7.77 6.73 -5.11
CA GLU A 80 -7.64 8.07 -4.55
C GLU A 80 -6.31 8.28 -3.84
N GLU A 81 -5.72 9.46 -4.09
CA GLU A 81 -4.59 9.97 -3.34
C GLU A 81 -5.08 10.47 -1.97
N ILE A 82 -4.47 9.96 -0.90
CA ILE A 82 -4.87 10.25 0.47
C ILE A 82 -4.03 11.36 1.08
N SER A 83 -2.72 11.34 0.85
CA SER A 83 -1.77 12.29 1.43
C SER A 83 -0.44 12.31 0.69
N CYS A 84 0.36 13.34 0.92
CA CYS A 84 1.75 13.45 0.47
C CYS A 84 2.67 13.69 1.68
N SER A 85 3.82 13.02 1.72
CA SER A 85 4.79 13.13 2.80
C SER A 85 6.12 12.50 2.42
N ASP A 86 7.20 12.98 3.02
CA ASP A 86 8.51 12.31 2.96
C ASP A 86 8.55 11.02 3.78
N ALA A 87 7.70 10.92 4.82
CA ALA A 87 7.65 9.77 5.71
C ALA A 87 7.27 8.46 5.00
N TRP A 88 6.57 8.52 3.86
CA TRP A 88 6.20 7.31 3.10
C TRP A 88 7.40 6.65 2.42
N GLY A 89 8.58 7.29 2.44
CA GLY A 89 9.86 6.68 2.12
C GLY A 89 10.36 5.68 3.16
N GLU A 90 9.84 5.73 4.38
CA GLU A 90 10.25 4.90 5.51
C GLU A 90 9.27 3.74 5.71
N LEU A 91 9.78 2.50 5.75
CA LEU A 91 8.95 1.29 5.80
C LEU A 91 8.00 1.28 7.00
N ASP A 92 8.48 1.65 8.20
CA ASP A 92 7.66 1.63 9.42
C ASP A 92 6.52 2.65 9.37
N ALA A 93 6.83 3.88 8.94
CA ALA A 93 5.84 4.94 8.80
C ALA A 93 4.79 4.59 7.74
N PHE A 94 5.23 4.05 6.59
CA PHE A 94 4.33 3.55 5.56
C PHE A 94 3.41 2.45 6.09
N CYS A 95 3.94 1.44 6.79
CA CYS A 95 3.13 0.35 7.34
C CYS A 95 2.04 0.89 8.28
N ALA A 96 2.41 1.77 9.21
CA ALA A 96 1.49 2.33 10.18
C ALA A 96 0.33 3.08 9.52
N GLU A 97 0.63 3.96 8.54
CA GLU A 97 -0.42 4.71 7.84
C GLU A 97 -1.22 3.82 6.90
N ALA A 98 -0.58 2.93 6.16
CA ALA A 98 -1.27 2.06 5.20
C ALA A 98 -2.34 1.20 5.88
N PHE A 99 -2.07 0.67 7.07
CA PHE A 99 -3.07 -0.05 7.85
C PHE A 99 -4.13 0.88 8.46
N THR A 100 -3.77 2.09 8.88
CA THR A 100 -4.76 3.09 9.34
C THR A 100 -5.78 3.43 8.25
N VAL A 101 -5.28 3.66 7.03
CA VAL A 101 -6.12 3.93 5.86
C VAL A 101 -6.93 2.69 5.47
N ALA A 102 -6.31 1.51 5.44
CA ALA A 102 -7.03 0.26 5.15
C ALA A 102 -8.14 -0.01 6.16
N ALA A 103 -7.90 0.20 7.45
CA ALA A 103 -8.90 0.06 8.52
C ALA A 103 -10.11 0.96 8.29
N ARG A 104 -9.88 2.22 7.90
CA ARG A 104 -10.96 3.16 7.60
C ARG A 104 -11.76 2.73 6.36
N VAL A 105 -11.10 2.39 5.25
CA VAL A 105 -11.78 2.10 3.98
C VAL A 105 -12.50 0.75 4.01
N LEU A 106 -11.94 -0.25 4.69
CA LEU A 106 -12.54 -1.58 4.82
C LEU A 106 -13.53 -1.70 5.98
N GLY A 107 -13.70 -0.65 6.80
CA GLY A 107 -14.57 -0.69 7.98
C GLY A 107 -14.04 -1.59 9.11
N LEU A 108 -12.71 -1.76 9.18
CA LEU A 108 -11.99 -2.59 10.15
C LEU A 108 -11.31 -1.74 11.23
N SER A 109 -11.97 -0.68 11.70
CA SER A 109 -11.34 0.29 12.62
C SER A 109 -10.94 -0.29 13.98
N ASP A 110 -11.54 -1.41 14.39
CA ASP A 110 -11.21 -2.12 15.63
C ASP A 110 -10.12 -3.19 15.44
N GLU A 111 -9.80 -3.54 14.20
CA GLU A 111 -8.78 -4.53 13.88
C GLU A 111 -7.38 -3.91 13.94
N ARG A 112 -6.40 -4.73 14.30
CA ARG A 112 -4.99 -4.34 14.29
C ARG A 112 -4.17 -5.29 13.46
N PRO A 113 -3.22 -4.80 12.65
CA PRO A 113 -2.33 -5.67 11.90
C PRO A 113 -1.40 -6.42 12.86
N VAL A 114 -1.39 -7.73 12.76
CA VAL A 114 -0.52 -8.64 13.52
C VAL A 114 0.58 -9.14 12.57
N PRO A 115 1.86 -8.88 12.83
CA PRO A 115 2.95 -9.43 12.02
C PRO A 115 2.89 -10.97 11.99
N VAL A 116 3.10 -11.55 10.82
CA VAL A 116 3.26 -13.01 10.66
C VAL A 116 4.66 -13.30 10.12
N ALA A 117 5.26 -14.37 10.66
CA ALA A 117 6.63 -14.80 10.35
C ALA A 117 6.76 -15.34 8.91
#